data_AF-A0A1H7MNZ5-F1
#
_entry.id   AF-A0A1H7MNZ5-F1
#
_cell.length_a   1.000
_cell.length_b   1.000
_cell.length_c   1.000
_cell.angle_alpha   90.00
_cell.angle_beta   90.00
_cell.angle_gamma   90.00
#
_symmetry.space_group_name_H-M   'P 1'
#
loop_
_entity.id
_entity.type
_entity.pdbx_description
1 polymer ?
#
loop_
_entity_poly.entity_id
_entity_poly.type
_entity_poly.pdbx_seq_one_letter_code
_entity_poly.pdbx_strand_id
1 'polypeptide(L)'
;MGWIDLSDTDTLRRDPVWQLACSDARGTTPLAQDRPSQATLSRLLTCLGHNDNIDIVHEGLLRLAIWRLTSLNGGERPTQLTLDIDGLPIEVHGHQGGSAYHGHVGARIYSPLIASLAETGDMVGGLLREGNAGPAENADTWIPHLVRRLNESTGASVRVRIDAGFTNNDTLEALEERGIEYLGRLRSHSGLQKLAAPYLKRPRGRPPEQPREWCHDLEYQAGSWPTPRRVVLVVQERPDDLLLHAFFLVTNLGKFDWPPQKVLALYRKRGSAEAHMGEVKSALDVHLSSTDRGASTVQDVMARNEVSLLLSLCAYQVLHGLRCLLVRQTRQGWSLMRMREQVLKVAATLSLHARRITVHLGDAADKWWPTLLKGLPRLTALA
;
A
#
# COMPACT_ATOMS: atom_id res chain seq x y z
N MET A 1 -8.85 18.27 -10.65
CA MET A 1 -8.05 19.18 -9.80
C MET A 1 -6.78 18.41 -9.49
N GLY A 2 -5.64 18.89 -9.99
CA GLY A 2 -4.39 18.13 -10.11
C GLY A 2 -3.51 18.31 -8.88
N TRP A 3 -3.38 17.24 -8.12
CA TRP A 3 -2.74 17.12 -6.79
C TRP A 3 -1.20 17.04 -6.83
N ILE A 4 -0.60 17.46 -7.94
CA ILE A 4 0.75 17.07 -8.34
C ILE A 4 1.82 17.80 -7.53
N ASP A 5 1.48 18.97 -6.98
CA ASP A 5 2.33 19.77 -6.09
C ASP A 5 1.48 20.81 -5.37
N LEU A 6 2.04 21.53 -4.39
CA LEU A 6 1.45 22.72 -3.76
C LEU A 6 1.17 23.89 -4.75
N SER A 7 1.28 23.67 -6.05
CA SER A 7 1.14 24.64 -7.14
C SER A 7 -0.29 25.16 -7.33
N ASP A 8 -1.29 24.35 -7.01
CA ASP A 8 -2.70 24.71 -7.09
C ASP A 8 -3.22 25.41 -5.83
N THR A 9 -2.38 25.53 -4.78
CA THR A 9 -2.72 26.23 -3.53
C THR A 9 -3.22 27.65 -3.78
N ASP A 10 -2.63 28.38 -4.74
CA ASP A 10 -3.04 29.76 -5.05
C ASP A 10 -4.37 29.80 -5.81
N THR A 11 -4.57 28.90 -6.76
CA THR A 11 -5.82 28.75 -7.51
C THR A 11 -6.98 28.36 -6.60
N LEU A 12 -6.73 27.46 -5.63
CA LEU A 12 -7.73 26.94 -4.70
C LEU A 12 -7.81 27.72 -3.38
N ARG A 13 -7.04 28.80 -3.24
CA ARG A 13 -6.89 29.53 -1.97
C ARG A 13 -8.22 29.99 -1.38
N ARG A 14 -9.15 30.36 -2.27
CA ARG A 14 -10.49 30.88 -1.97
C ARG A 14 -11.61 29.96 -2.45
N ASP A 15 -11.28 28.71 -2.75
CA ASP A 15 -12.31 27.74 -3.09
C ASP A 15 -13.15 27.47 -1.84
N PRO A 16 -14.47 27.73 -1.89
CA PRO A 16 -15.30 27.69 -0.70
C PRO A 16 -15.56 26.26 -0.22
N VAL A 17 -15.52 25.24 -1.10
CA VAL A 17 -15.65 23.84 -0.68
C VAL A 17 -14.43 23.42 0.12
N TRP A 18 -13.24 23.82 -0.33
CA TRP A 18 -12.00 23.57 0.40
C TRP A 18 -11.90 24.33 1.72
N GLN A 19 -12.36 25.58 1.77
CA GLN A 19 -12.44 26.35 3.01
C GLN A 19 -13.34 25.67 4.05
N LEU A 20 -14.47 25.10 3.61
CA LEU A 20 -15.39 24.36 4.48
C LEU A 20 -14.81 23.02 4.94
N ALA A 21 -14.12 22.30 4.07
CA ALA A 21 -13.55 20.99 4.38
C ALA A 21 -12.47 21.04 5.47
N CYS A 22 -11.84 22.20 5.69
CA CYS A 22 -10.74 22.38 6.63
C CYS A 22 -11.12 23.19 7.89
N SER A 23 -12.41 23.41 8.16
CA SER A 23 -12.86 24.21 9.30
C SER A 23 -14.05 23.57 10.02
N ASP A 24 -14.01 23.59 11.35
CA ASP A 24 -15.12 23.25 12.25
C ASP A 24 -15.93 24.50 12.69
N ALA A 25 -15.53 25.69 12.23
CA ALA A 25 -16.17 26.94 12.58
C ALA A 25 -17.59 27.01 12.00
N ARG A 26 -18.53 27.47 12.84
CA ARG A 26 -19.94 27.62 12.43
C ARG A 26 -20.17 28.91 11.65
N GLY A 27 -21.22 28.91 10.84
CA GLY A 27 -21.65 30.08 10.08
C GLY A 27 -20.80 30.30 8.83
N THR A 28 -20.49 31.56 8.52
CA THR A 28 -19.73 31.95 7.32
C THR A 28 -18.25 32.18 7.58
N THR A 29 -17.78 31.98 8.82
CA THR A 29 -16.37 32.14 9.22
C THR A 29 -15.40 31.37 8.33
N PRO A 30 -15.67 30.10 7.93
CA PRO A 30 -14.76 29.37 7.05
C PRO A 30 -14.49 30.09 5.73
N LEU A 31 -15.48 30.80 5.18
CA LEU A 31 -15.36 31.49 3.89
C LEU A 31 -14.57 32.80 3.97
N ALA A 32 -14.35 33.32 5.18
CA ALA A 32 -13.61 34.56 5.42
C ALA A 32 -12.09 34.33 5.55
N GLN A 33 -11.66 33.07 5.71
CA GLN A 33 -10.26 32.72 5.91
C GLN A 33 -9.67 32.13 4.63
N ASP A 34 -8.70 32.83 4.05
CA ASP A 34 -7.90 32.29 2.95
C ASP A 34 -7.15 31.03 3.42
N ARG A 35 -7.02 30.03 2.54
CA ARG A 35 -6.22 28.85 2.85
C ARG A 35 -4.74 29.20 3.09
N PRO A 36 -4.00 28.37 3.85
CA PRO A 36 -2.57 28.52 4.01
C PRO A 36 -1.86 28.64 2.66
N SER A 37 -0.93 29.60 2.55
CA SER A 37 -0.10 29.76 1.36
C SER A 37 0.82 28.56 1.12
N GLN A 38 1.34 28.42 -0.11
CA GLN A 38 2.33 27.38 -0.45
C GLN A 38 3.54 27.38 0.50
N ALA A 39 4.05 28.56 0.88
CA ALA A 39 5.13 28.68 1.85
C ALA A 39 4.75 28.19 3.26
N THR A 40 3.49 28.32 3.65
CA THR A 40 2.99 27.81 4.95
C THR A 40 2.88 26.30 4.94
N LEU A 41 2.35 25.72 3.88
CA LEU A 41 2.28 24.26 3.71
C LEU A 41 3.68 23.63 3.62
N SER A 42 4.62 24.28 2.96
CA SER A 42 6.01 23.82 2.91
C SER A 42 6.69 23.82 4.30
N ARG A 43 6.42 24.83 5.13
CA ARG A 43 6.89 24.86 6.53
C ARG A 43 6.23 23.76 7.37
N LEU A 44 4.94 23.47 7.14
CA LEU A 44 4.25 22.35 7.77
C LEU A 44 4.92 21.01 7.40
N LEU A 45 5.19 20.75 6.12
CA LEU A 45 5.91 19.54 5.69
C LEU A 45 7.29 19.42 6.33
N THR A 46 7.97 20.54 6.54
CA THR A 46 9.28 20.55 7.21
C THR A 46 9.14 20.22 8.70
N CYS A 47 8.14 20.79 9.37
CA CYS A 47 7.84 20.47 10.76
C CYS A 47 7.46 18.99 10.94
N LEU A 48 6.61 18.46 10.05
CA LEU A 48 6.21 17.06 10.05
C LEU A 48 7.37 16.11 9.71
N GLY A 49 8.40 16.59 9.01
CA GLY A 49 9.60 15.82 8.67
C GLY A 49 10.55 15.55 9.84
N HIS A 50 10.26 16.05 11.04
CA HIS A 50 11.00 15.62 12.23
C HIS A 50 10.63 14.17 12.58
N ASN A 51 11.59 13.34 13.00
CA ASN A 51 11.38 11.91 13.25
C ASN A 51 10.16 11.61 14.14
N ASP A 52 10.04 12.29 15.27
CA ASP A 52 8.91 12.11 16.19
C ASP A 52 7.55 12.41 15.51
N ASN A 53 7.52 13.37 14.59
CA ASN A 53 6.30 13.72 13.86
C ASN A 53 6.00 12.73 12.73
N ILE A 54 7.03 12.22 12.04
CA ILE A 54 6.86 11.16 11.03
C ILE A 54 6.20 9.93 11.66
N ASP A 55 6.64 9.53 12.85
CA ASP A 55 6.05 8.43 13.61
C ASP A 55 4.57 8.67 13.92
N ILE A 56 4.19 9.91 14.23
CA ILE A 56 2.78 10.29 14.45
C ILE A 56 1.97 10.23 13.15
N VAL A 57 2.55 10.61 12.00
CA VAL A 57 1.86 10.50 10.70
C VAL A 57 1.66 9.03 10.32
N HIS A 58 2.65 8.17 10.55
CA HIS A 58 2.54 6.71 10.42
C HIS A 58 1.41 6.15 11.30
N GLU A 59 1.35 6.57 12.56
CA GLU A 59 0.28 6.17 13.46
C GLU A 59 -1.09 6.66 12.98
N GLY A 60 -1.18 7.87 12.43
CA GLY A 60 -2.40 8.39 11.81
C GLY A 60 -2.87 7.52 10.63
N LEU A 61 -1.95 7.08 9.78
CA LEU A 61 -2.25 6.17 8.67
C LEU A 61 -2.80 4.82 9.19
N LEU A 62 -2.13 4.25 10.18
CA LEU A 62 -2.53 2.99 10.79
C LEU A 62 -3.92 3.11 11.44
N ARG A 63 -4.18 4.22 12.16
CA ARG A 63 -5.49 4.52 12.76
C ARG A 63 -6.60 4.61 11.72
N LEU A 64 -6.35 5.22 10.56
CA LEU A 64 -7.34 5.25 9.47
C LEU A 64 -7.68 3.84 8.95
N ALA A 65 -6.68 2.97 8.81
CA ALA A 65 -6.92 1.58 8.42
C ALA A 65 -7.74 0.82 9.47
N ILE A 66 -7.37 0.93 10.75
CA ILE A 66 -8.08 0.27 11.86
C ILE A 66 -9.50 0.79 12.01
N TRP A 67 -9.68 2.12 11.93
CA TRP A 67 -10.97 2.77 11.93
C TRP A 67 -11.87 2.19 10.83
N ARG A 68 -11.37 2.04 9.60
CA ARG A 68 -12.13 1.46 8.50
C ARG A 68 -12.48 0.00 8.76
N LEU A 69 -11.50 -0.81 9.18
CA LEU A 69 -11.67 -2.22 9.51
C LEU A 69 -12.79 -2.41 10.53
N THR A 70 -12.77 -1.63 11.61
CA THR A 70 -13.74 -1.75 12.71
C THR A 70 -15.10 -1.15 12.36
N SER A 71 -15.14 0.06 11.79
CA SER A 71 -16.40 0.76 11.47
C SER A 71 -17.27 -0.03 10.50
N LEU A 72 -16.64 -0.60 9.47
CA LEU A 72 -17.36 -1.36 8.47
C LEU A 72 -17.62 -2.80 8.95
N ASN A 73 -16.81 -3.42 9.80
CA ASN A 73 -17.06 -4.80 10.22
C ASN A 73 -17.99 -4.94 11.44
N GLY A 74 -18.87 -3.97 11.70
CA GLY A 74 -19.79 -4.03 12.84
C GLY A 74 -19.07 -4.05 14.19
N GLY A 75 -17.84 -3.52 14.26
CA GLY A 75 -16.98 -3.56 15.44
C GLY A 75 -16.16 -4.85 15.60
N GLU A 76 -16.38 -5.87 14.77
CA GLU A 76 -15.61 -7.12 14.84
C GLU A 76 -14.16 -6.91 14.39
N ARG A 77 -13.22 -7.35 15.22
CA ARG A 77 -11.80 -7.28 14.94
C ARG A 77 -11.33 -8.52 14.16
N PRO A 78 -10.43 -8.35 13.19
CA PRO A 78 -9.86 -9.50 12.48
C PRO A 78 -9.02 -10.36 13.43
N THR A 79 -9.10 -11.68 13.28
CA THR A 79 -8.27 -12.63 14.03
C THR A 79 -6.93 -12.91 13.36
N GLN A 80 -6.89 -12.83 12.02
CA GLN A 80 -5.70 -13.00 11.20
C GLN A 80 -5.70 -11.95 10.08
N LEU A 81 -4.52 -11.41 9.80
CA LEU A 81 -4.27 -10.46 8.73
C LEU A 81 -3.05 -10.90 7.91
N THR A 82 -3.06 -10.64 6.60
CA THR A 82 -1.88 -10.85 5.75
C THR A 82 -1.34 -9.50 5.29
N LEU A 83 -0.11 -9.19 5.68
CA LEU A 83 0.65 -8.00 5.30
C LEU A 83 1.45 -8.28 4.03
N ASP A 84 1.04 -7.68 2.91
CA ASP A 84 1.82 -7.66 1.68
C ASP A 84 2.78 -6.48 1.67
N ILE A 85 4.04 -6.74 1.34
CA ILE A 85 5.08 -5.70 1.18
C ILE A 85 5.50 -5.61 -0.27
N ASP A 86 5.45 -4.40 -0.82
CA ASP A 86 5.74 -4.11 -2.22
C ASP A 86 6.59 -2.86 -2.39
N GLY A 87 7.47 -2.91 -3.39
CA GLY A 87 8.19 -1.71 -3.84
C GLY A 87 7.29 -0.83 -4.72
N LEU A 88 7.30 0.47 -4.47
CA LEU A 88 6.61 1.47 -5.27
C LEU A 88 7.64 2.47 -5.84
N PRO A 89 8.34 2.16 -6.95
CA PRO A 89 9.20 3.15 -7.59
C PRO A 89 8.39 4.40 -7.96
N ILE A 90 8.82 5.56 -7.47
CA ILE A 90 8.20 6.85 -7.78
C ILE A 90 9.20 7.66 -8.59
N GLU A 91 8.84 7.96 -9.83
CA GLU A 91 9.61 8.84 -10.70
C GLU A 91 9.61 10.27 -10.15
N VAL A 92 10.78 10.90 -10.20
CA VAL A 92 10.96 12.28 -9.81
C VAL A 92 11.71 13.04 -10.89
N HIS A 93 11.38 14.33 -11.00
CA HIS A 93 12.02 15.24 -11.94
C HIS A 93 12.99 16.17 -11.23
N GLY A 94 14.08 16.50 -11.90
CA GLY A 94 15.17 17.30 -11.35
C GLY A 94 16.07 16.54 -10.37
N HIS A 95 17.04 17.24 -9.79
CA HIS A 95 17.88 16.69 -8.73
C HIS A 95 17.22 16.98 -7.38
N GLN A 96 16.77 15.90 -6.72
CA GLN A 96 16.30 15.91 -5.33
C GLN A 96 17.24 15.04 -4.49
N GLY A 97 17.64 15.48 -3.30
CA GLY A 97 18.44 14.67 -2.37
C GLY A 97 17.88 13.26 -2.15
N GLY A 98 18.73 12.24 -2.28
CA GLY A 98 18.37 10.82 -2.08
C GLY A 98 17.69 10.14 -3.29
N SER A 99 17.31 10.87 -4.33
CA SER A 99 16.84 10.25 -5.58
C SER A 99 18.01 9.74 -6.42
N ALA A 100 17.80 8.71 -7.25
CA ALA A 100 18.86 8.15 -8.12
C ALA A 100 18.30 7.59 -9.42
N TYR A 101 19.13 7.53 -10.47
CA TYR A 101 18.74 6.89 -11.73
C TYR A 101 18.67 5.38 -11.57
N HIS A 102 17.55 4.78 -11.93
CA HIS A 102 17.33 3.33 -11.81
C HIS A 102 17.14 2.71 -13.19
N GLY A 103 18.14 1.92 -13.64
CA GLY A 103 18.21 1.42 -15.02
C GLY A 103 17.02 0.58 -15.48
N HIS A 104 16.38 -0.17 -14.57
CA HIS A 104 15.18 -0.96 -14.91
C HIS A 104 13.94 -0.09 -15.16
N VAL A 105 13.83 1.05 -14.45
CA VAL A 105 12.70 1.98 -14.61
C VAL A 105 12.97 2.96 -15.75
N GLY A 106 14.24 3.25 -16.03
CA GLY A 106 14.64 4.21 -17.07
C GLY A 106 14.48 5.67 -16.65
N ALA A 107 14.31 5.93 -15.35
CA ALA A 107 14.08 7.25 -14.80
C ALA A 107 14.81 7.45 -13.47
N ARG A 108 14.86 8.70 -13.01
CA ARG A 108 15.32 9.04 -11.65
C ARG A 108 14.16 8.82 -10.69
N ILE A 109 14.40 8.05 -9.63
CA ILE A 109 13.33 7.61 -8.73
C ILE A 109 13.71 7.77 -7.26
N TYR A 110 12.70 7.69 -6.40
CA TYR A 110 12.81 7.08 -5.07
C TYR A 110 12.30 5.64 -5.11
N SER A 111 12.73 4.81 -4.16
CA SER A 111 12.36 3.39 -4.09
C SER A 111 11.57 3.00 -2.82
N PRO A 112 10.42 3.66 -2.52
CA PRO A 112 9.67 3.35 -1.31
C PRO A 112 9.17 1.91 -1.22
N LEU A 113 8.99 1.44 0.02
CA LEU A 113 8.22 0.25 0.36
C LEU A 113 6.83 0.66 0.80
N ILE A 114 5.82 -0.12 0.40
CA ILE A 114 4.43 0.07 0.82
C ILE A 114 3.94 -1.23 1.40
N ALA A 115 3.24 -1.14 2.52
CA ALA A 115 2.62 -2.26 3.19
C ALA A 115 1.10 -2.18 3.07
N SER A 116 0.49 -3.27 2.63
CA SER A 116 -0.96 -3.36 2.48
C SER A 116 -1.55 -4.63 3.10
N LEU A 117 -2.80 -4.55 3.55
CA LEU A 117 -3.53 -5.72 4.06
C LEU A 117 -4.21 -6.45 2.90
N ALA A 118 -3.83 -7.71 2.67
CA ALA A 118 -4.28 -8.48 1.51
C ALA A 118 -5.81 -8.64 1.45
N GLU A 119 -6.44 -8.83 2.61
CA GLU A 119 -7.87 -9.14 2.73
C GLU A 119 -8.76 -7.94 2.40
N THR A 120 -8.23 -6.73 2.56
CA THR A 120 -9.04 -5.50 2.61
C THR A 120 -8.53 -4.38 1.73
N GLY A 121 -7.26 -4.44 1.32
CA GLY A 121 -6.61 -3.43 0.50
C GLY A 121 -6.28 -2.14 1.22
N ASP A 122 -6.29 -2.11 2.56
CA ASP A 122 -5.77 -0.98 3.31
C ASP A 122 -4.27 -0.83 3.14
N MET A 123 -3.81 0.40 2.98
CA MET A 123 -2.42 0.79 3.11
C MET A 123 -2.15 1.12 4.57
N VAL A 124 -1.17 0.43 5.16
CA VAL A 124 -0.88 0.49 6.61
C VAL A 124 0.53 0.98 6.92
N GLY A 125 1.36 1.18 5.89
CA GLY A 125 2.68 1.76 6.04
C GLY A 125 3.30 2.13 4.70
N GLY A 126 4.15 3.16 4.71
CA GLY A 126 5.02 3.52 3.61
C GLY A 126 6.40 3.89 4.14
N LEU A 127 7.48 3.40 3.53
CA LEU A 127 8.85 3.75 3.92
C LEU A 127 9.58 4.27 2.69
N LEU A 128 9.85 5.57 2.65
CA LEU A 128 10.68 6.19 1.63
C LEU A 128 12.13 5.71 1.79
N ARG A 129 12.72 5.35 0.66
CA ARG A 129 14.13 4.97 0.57
C ARG A 129 14.76 5.64 -0.63
N GLU A 130 16.08 5.75 -0.58
CA GLU A 130 16.86 6.31 -1.68
C GLU A 130 16.60 5.55 -2.99
N GLY A 131 16.77 6.23 -4.13
CA GLY A 131 16.51 5.64 -5.45
C GLY A 131 17.40 4.45 -5.80
N ASN A 132 18.58 4.35 -5.19
CA ASN A 132 19.56 3.28 -5.34
C ASN A 132 19.46 2.20 -4.25
N ALA A 133 18.50 2.31 -3.32
CA ALA A 133 18.34 1.37 -2.22
C ALA A 133 18.10 -0.05 -2.73
N GLY A 134 18.73 -1.03 -2.07
CA GLY A 134 18.52 -2.43 -2.39
C GLY A 134 17.07 -2.86 -2.16
N PRO A 135 16.52 -3.86 -2.88
CA PRO A 135 15.11 -4.25 -2.75
C PRO A 135 14.65 -4.51 -1.31
N ALA A 136 15.47 -5.19 -0.50
CA ALA A 136 15.19 -5.54 0.90
C ALA A 136 15.80 -4.58 1.93
N GLU A 137 16.45 -3.48 1.52
CA GLU A 137 17.08 -2.56 2.46
C GLU A 137 16.06 -1.99 3.45
N ASN A 138 16.38 -2.08 4.75
CA ASN A 138 15.55 -1.75 5.92
C ASN A 138 14.32 -2.65 6.15
N ALA A 139 14.11 -3.71 5.35
CA ALA A 139 12.94 -4.59 5.50
C ALA A 139 12.99 -5.43 6.79
N ASP A 140 14.18 -5.82 7.22
CA ASP A 140 14.47 -6.58 8.43
C ASP A 140 14.09 -5.85 9.73
N THR A 141 14.09 -4.52 9.72
CA THR A 141 13.69 -3.69 10.87
C THR A 141 12.27 -3.15 10.73
N TRP A 142 11.91 -2.64 9.55
CA TRP A 142 10.63 -1.99 9.31
C TRP A 142 9.45 -2.96 9.32
N ILE A 143 9.57 -4.13 8.67
CA ILE A 143 8.47 -5.10 8.59
C ILE A 143 8.11 -5.61 9.99
N PRO A 144 9.04 -6.09 10.83
CA PRO A 144 8.68 -6.56 12.16
C PRO A 144 8.13 -5.46 13.07
N HIS A 145 8.61 -4.22 12.93
CA HIS A 145 8.05 -3.08 13.66
C HIS A 145 6.57 -2.86 13.28
N LEU A 146 6.25 -2.84 11.99
CA LEU A 146 4.89 -2.65 11.50
C LEU A 146 3.96 -3.81 11.92
N VAL A 147 4.44 -5.06 11.84
CA VAL A 147 3.71 -6.24 12.32
C VAL A 147 3.37 -6.11 13.81
N ARG A 148 4.35 -5.71 14.64
CA ARG A 148 4.11 -5.48 16.07
C ARG A 148 3.03 -4.43 16.30
N ARG A 149 3.09 -3.29 15.62
CA ARG A 149 2.09 -2.20 15.73
C ARG A 149 0.70 -2.67 15.31
N LEU A 150 0.59 -3.41 14.21
CA LEU A 150 -0.68 -3.98 13.75
C LEU A 150 -1.24 -4.99 14.76
N ASN A 151 -0.42 -5.89 15.29
CA ASN A 151 -0.84 -6.85 16.31
C ASN A 151 -1.33 -6.14 17.58
N GLU A 152 -0.58 -5.15 18.09
CA GLU A 152 -0.95 -4.37 19.27
C GLU A 152 -2.28 -3.61 19.07
N SER A 153 -2.48 -3.04 17.88
CA SER A 153 -3.63 -2.17 17.62
C SER A 153 -4.90 -2.94 17.23
N THR A 154 -4.77 -4.11 16.60
CA THR A 154 -5.90 -4.91 16.12
C THR A 154 -6.19 -6.13 16.98
N GLY A 155 -5.20 -6.66 17.70
CA GLY A 155 -5.26 -7.97 18.36
C GLY A 155 -5.20 -9.16 17.40
N ALA A 156 -5.00 -8.93 16.11
CA ALA A 156 -4.87 -9.99 15.11
C ALA A 156 -3.49 -10.65 15.16
N SER A 157 -3.40 -11.87 14.65
CA SER A 157 -2.12 -12.46 14.24
C SER A 157 -1.80 -12.05 12.81
N VAL A 158 -0.80 -11.18 12.64
CA VAL A 158 -0.35 -10.73 11.32
C VAL A 158 0.70 -11.67 10.75
N ARG A 159 0.45 -12.14 9.53
CA ARG A 159 1.38 -12.89 8.69
C ARG A 159 1.94 -11.99 7.60
N VAL A 160 3.20 -12.18 7.22
CA VAL A 160 3.87 -11.42 6.17
C VAL A 160 3.89 -12.21 4.85
N ARG A 161 3.60 -11.55 3.73
CA ARG A 161 3.81 -12.09 2.40
C ARG A 161 4.69 -11.15 1.58
N ILE A 162 5.75 -11.71 1.02
CA ILE A 162 6.82 -10.94 0.39
C ILE A 162 7.21 -11.48 -0.99
N ASP A 163 7.68 -10.59 -1.87
CA ASP A 163 8.27 -10.97 -3.15
C ASP A 163 9.75 -11.39 -3.00
N ALA A 164 10.30 -11.95 -4.08
CA ALA A 164 11.69 -12.41 -4.16
C ALA A 164 12.73 -11.33 -3.94
N GLY A 165 12.36 -10.05 -4.06
CA GLY A 165 13.22 -8.94 -3.67
C GLY A 165 13.52 -8.89 -2.17
N PHE A 166 12.68 -9.48 -1.33
CA PHE A 166 12.69 -9.33 0.14
C PHE A 166 13.07 -10.59 0.90
N THR A 167 13.36 -11.69 0.21
CA THR A 167 13.71 -12.97 0.85
C THR A 167 15.21 -13.13 1.10
N ASN A 168 15.90 -12.05 1.48
CA ASN A 168 17.30 -12.14 1.93
C ASN A 168 17.37 -12.73 3.34
N ASN A 169 18.57 -13.16 3.78
CA ASN A 169 18.70 -13.80 5.10
C ASN A 169 18.21 -12.87 6.22
N ASP A 170 18.68 -11.63 6.23
CA ASP A 170 18.41 -10.65 7.29
C ASP A 170 16.89 -10.44 7.51
N THR A 171 16.11 -10.32 6.43
CA THR A 171 14.65 -10.18 6.55
C THR A 171 14.00 -11.45 7.08
N LEU A 172 14.39 -12.63 6.56
CA LEU A 172 13.78 -13.89 7.00
C LEU A 172 14.13 -14.20 8.47
N GLU A 173 15.37 -13.99 8.87
CA GLU A 173 15.85 -14.18 10.24
C GLU A 173 15.17 -13.22 11.21
N ALA A 174 15.05 -11.93 10.86
CA ALA A 174 14.36 -10.95 11.70
C ALA A 174 12.87 -11.31 11.95
N LEU A 175 12.20 -11.90 10.95
CA LEU A 175 10.84 -12.41 11.07
C LEU A 175 10.79 -13.68 11.95
N GLU A 176 11.74 -14.60 11.79
CA GLU A 176 11.85 -15.85 12.56
C GLU A 176 12.12 -15.58 14.05
N GLU A 177 13.07 -14.71 14.37
CA GLU A 177 13.40 -14.31 15.75
C GLU A 177 12.20 -13.76 16.53
N ARG A 178 11.26 -13.14 15.81
CA ARG A 178 10.04 -12.54 16.40
C ARG A 178 8.82 -13.44 16.28
N GLY A 179 8.99 -14.67 15.78
CA GLY A 179 7.90 -15.63 15.60
C GLY A 179 6.84 -15.16 14.58
N ILE A 180 7.22 -14.30 13.63
CA ILE A 180 6.30 -13.77 12.62
C ILE A 180 6.18 -14.80 11.51
N GLU A 181 4.95 -15.24 11.24
CA GLU A 181 4.68 -16.12 10.11
C GLU A 181 4.96 -15.39 8.78
N TYR A 182 5.65 -16.06 7.85
CA TYR A 182 5.93 -15.48 6.54
C TYR A 182 5.79 -16.46 5.39
N LEU A 183 5.55 -15.90 4.20
CA LEU A 183 5.54 -16.59 2.93
C LEU A 183 6.18 -15.71 1.85
N GLY A 184 7.25 -16.18 1.25
CA GLY A 184 8.01 -15.42 0.26
C GLY A 184 8.26 -16.19 -1.03
N ARG A 185 8.43 -15.46 -2.13
CA ARG A 185 8.96 -16.03 -3.37
C ARG A 185 10.48 -16.12 -3.29
N LEU A 186 11.12 -17.22 -3.70
CA LEU A 186 12.57 -17.24 -3.85
C LEU A 186 12.99 -16.93 -5.29
N ARG A 187 14.03 -16.11 -5.44
CA ARG A 187 14.72 -15.93 -6.73
C ARG A 187 15.44 -17.24 -7.08
N SER A 188 15.13 -17.79 -8.25
CA SER A 188 15.79 -19.02 -8.71
C SER A 188 17.28 -18.79 -8.93
N HIS A 189 18.12 -19.72 -8.45
CA HIS A 189 19.55 -19.76 -8.69
C HIS A 189 20.02 -21.22 -8.80
N SER A 190 21.29 -21.45 -9.13
CA SER A 190 21.84 -22.78 -9.45
C SER A 190 21.60 -23.84 -8.36
N GLY A 191 21.67 -23.47 -7.08
CA GLY A 191 21.38 -24.35 -5.95
C GLY A 191 19.94 -24.84 -5.93
N LEU A 192 18.98 -23.92 -6.06
CA LEU A 192 17.55 -24.26 -6.17
C LEU A 192 17.24 -25.06 -7.44
N GLN A 193 17.87 -24.73 -8.57
CA GLN A 193 17.70 -25.50 -9.81
C GLN A 193 18.16 -26.95 -9.67
N LYS A 194 19.30 -27.19 -8.99
CA LYS A 194 19.76 -28.54 -8.65
C LYS A 194 18.75 -29.27 -7.76
N LEU A 195 18.17 -28.57 -6.78
CA LEU A 195 17.14 -29.11 -5.90
C LEU A 195 15.85 -29.49 -6.68
N ALA A 196 15.47 -28.71 -7.70
CA ALA A 196 14.29 -29.01 -8.52
C ALA A 196 14.53 -30.08 -9.59
N ALA A 197 15.76 -30.27 -10.07
CA ALA A 197 16.07 -31.15 -11.21
C ALA A 197 15.44 -32.56 -11.15
N PRO A 198 15.34 -33.25 -9.99
CA PRO A 198 14.67 -34.54 -9.89
C PRO A 198 13.16 -34.51 -10.23
N TYR A 199 12.51 -33.36 -10.02
CA TYR A 199 11.07 -33.14 -10.18
C TYR A 199 10.69 -32.58 -11.55
N LEU A 200 11.66 -32.11 -12.35
CA LEU A 200 11.41 -31.53 -13.67
C LEU A 200 11.32 -32.62 -14.76
N LYS A 201 10.49 -33.62 -14.52
CA LYS A 201 10.24 -34.72 -15.47
C LYS A 201 8.77 -34.77 -15.80
N ARG A 202 8.46 -34.79 -17.11
CA ARG A 202 7.08 -34.98 -17.56
C ARG A 202 6.64 -36.42 -17.28
N PRO A 203 5.40 -36.62 -16.79
CA PRO A 203 4.83 -37.96 -16.79
C PRO A 203 4.72 -38.48 -18.24
N ARG A 204 4.81 -39.80 -18.40
CA ARG A 204 4.71 -40.44 -19.73
C ARG A 204 3.32 -40.15 -20.33
N GLY A 205 3.27 -39.72 -21.59
CA GLY A 205 2.03 -39.47 -22.32
C GLY A 205 2.04 -38.19 -23.15
N ARG A 206 0.91 -37.89 -23.79
CA ARG A 206 0.70 -36.65 -24.54
C ARG A 206 0.69 -35.45 -23.59
N PRO A 207 1.22 -34.28 -24.01
CA PRO A 207 1.03 -33.03 -23.26
C PRO A 207 -0.44 -32.80 -22.94
N PRO A 208 -0.75 -32.26 -21.75
CA PRO A 208 -2.11 -32.09 -21.31
C PRO A 208 -2.77 -30.91 -22.06
N GLU A 209 -4.08 -31.00 -22.32
CA GLU A 209 -4.85 -29.86 -22.85
C GLU A 209 -5.07 -28.76 -21.78
N GLN A 210 -4.99 -29.13 -20.50
CA GLN A 210 -5.10 -28.20 -19.37
C GLN A 210 -3.79 -28.12 -18.59
N PRO A 211 -3.45 -26.96 -17.98
CA PRO A 211 -2.25 -26.84 -17.18
C PRO A 211 -2.22 -27.85 -16.02
N ARG A 212 -1.09 -28.54 -15.84
CA ARG A 212 -0.84 -29.40 -14.68
C ARG A 212 0.08 -28.70 -13.70
N GLU A 213 -0.16 -28.92 -12.41
CA GLU A 213 0.63 -28.32 -11.36
C GLU A 213 0.93 -29.34 -10.25
N TRP A 214 2.19 -29.38 -9.84
CA TRP A 214 2.66 -30.19 -8.73
C TRP A 214 3.34 -29.31 -7.71
N CYS A 215 3.07 -29.56 -6.42
CA CYS A 215 3.73 -28.90 -5.31
C CYS A 215 4.51 -29.93 -4.50
N HIS A 216 5.78 -29.65 -4.24
CA HIS A 216 6.67 -30.49 -3.46
C HIS A 216 7.14 -29.73 -2.21
N ASP A 217 7.01 -30.37 -1.06
CA ASP A 217 7.50 -29.86 0.23
C ASP A 217 8.97 -30.27 0.38
N LEU A 218 9.86 -29.29 0.41
CA LEU A 218 11.30 -29.49 0.46
C LEU A 218 11.90 -28.70 1.62
N GLU A 219 13.15 -29.01 1.90
CA GLU A 219 13.97 -28.27 2.84
C GLU A 219 15.23 -27.81 2.10
N TYR A 220 15.61 -26.55 2.30
CA TYR A 220 16.75 -25.97 1.63
C TYR A 220 17.49 -25.03 2.57
N GLN A 221 18.82 -25.10 2.53
CA GLN A 221 19.70 -24.16 3.21
C GLN A 221 20.57 -23.46 2.18
N ALA A 222 20.33 -22.16 1.98
CA ALA A 222 21.26 -21.34 1.22
C ALA A 222 22.56 -21.17 2.02
N GLY A 223 23.69 -20.94 1.35
CA GLY A 223 24.97 -20.76 2.05
C GLY A 223 25.01 -19.54 2.98
N SER A 224 24.14 -18.55 2.76
CA SER A 224 23.97 -17.38 3.63
C SER A 224 22.98 -17.61 4.77
N TRP A 225 22.36 -18.78 4.87
CA TRP A 225 21.35 -19.07 5.89
C TRP A 225 21.96 -19.88 7.04
N PRO A 226 21.75 -19.46 8.30
CA PRO A 226 22.28 -20.19 9.45
C PRO A 226 21.60 -21.55 9.62
N THR A 227 20.33 -21.67 9.20
CA THR A 227 19.50 -22.86 9.36
C THR A 227 18.78 -23.22 8.05
N PRO A 228 18.43 -24.50 7.85
CA PRO A 228 17.57 -24.90 6.76
C PRO A 228 16.16 -24.31 6.91
N ARG A 229 15.57 -23.84 5.81
CA ARG A 229 14.20 -23.33 5.75
C ARG A 229 13.33 -24.23 4.88
N ARG A 230 12.04 -24.27 5.19
CA ARG A 230 11.05 -24.99 4.38
C ARG A 230 10.86 -24.25 3.06
N VAL A 231 10.93 -25.01 1.97
CA VAL A 231 10.77 -24.52 0.60
C VAL A 231 9.71 -25.33 -0.12
N VAL A 232 8.72 -24.66 -0.70
CA VAL A 232 7.74 -25.29 -1.57
C VAL A 232 8.17 -25.09 -3.03
N LEU A 233 8.51 -26.18 -3.70
CA LEU A 233 8.72 -26.21 -5.14
C LEU A 233 7.38 -26.38 -5.84
N VAL A 234 7.08 -25.49 -6.78
CA VAL A 234 5.91 -25.53 -7.65
C VAL A 234 6.39 -25.78 -9.06
N VAL A 235 5.93 -26.87 -9.66
CA VAL A 235 6.21 -27.24 -11.05
C VAL A 235 4.92 -27.10 -11.85
N GLN A 236 4.98 -26.33 -12.92
CA GLN A 236 3.87 -26.05 -13.83
C GLN A 236 4.20 -26.61 -15.21
N GLU A 237 3.26 -27.37 -15.75
CA GLU A 237 3.22 -27.73 -17.17
C GLU A 237 2.07 -26.97 -17.80
N ARG A 238 2.37 -26.04 -18.71
CA ARG A 238 1.35 -25.35 -19.49
C ARG A 238 1.23 -26.01 -20.86
N PRO A 239 0.06 -25.93 -21.50
CA PRO A 239 -0.07 -26.25 -22.91
C PRO A 239 1.00 -25.46 -23.70
N ASP A 240 1.60 -26.10 -24.70
CA ASP A 240 2.59 -25.51 -25.62
C ASP A 240 3.97 -25.13 -25.05
N ASP A 241 4.18 -25.19 -23.72
CA ASP A 241 5.50 -24.99 -23.14
C ASP A 241 6.43 -26.17 -23.49
N LEU A 242 7.63 -25.88 -24.03
CA LEU A 242 8.65 -26.89 -24.33
C LEU A 242 9.34 -27.42 -23.06
N LEU A 243 9.43 -26.60 -22.02
CA LEU A 243 10.05 -26.93 -20.73
C LEU A 243 9.06 -26.71 -19.60
N LEU A 244 9.16 -27.52 -18.54
CA LEU A 244 8.37 -27.29 -17.32
C LEU A 244 8.81 -25.97 -16.68
N HIS A 245 7.86 -25.10 -16.38
CA HIS A 245 8.13 -23.90 -15.59
C HIS A 245 8.14 -24.29 -14.12
N ALA A 246 9.16 -23.88 -13.38
CA ALA A 246 9.28 -24.26 -11.98
C ALA A 246 9.76 -23.11 -11.13
N PHE A 247 9.27 -23.10 -9.89
CA PHE A 247 9.49 -21.97 -9.02
C PHE A 247 9.35 -22.31 -7.55
N PHE A 248 9.94 -21.47 -6.69
CA PHE A 248 10.11 -21.76 -5.27
C PHE A 248 9.45 -20.71 -4.39
N LEU A 249 8.86 -21.18 -3.29
CA LEU A 249 8.37 -20.38 -2.18
C LEU A 249 9.13 -20.76 -0.90
N VAL A 250 9.48 -19.79 -0.06
CA VAL A 250 10.05 -20.01 1.27
C VAL A 250 9.02 -19.63 2.33
N THR A 251 8.94 -20.40 3.41
CA THR A 251 7.96 -20.16 4.47
C THR A 251 8.37 -20.81 5.77
N ASN A 252 7.95 -20.23 6.91
CA ASN A 252 8.02 -20.86 8.22
C ASN A 252 6.66 -21.42 8.69
N LEU A 253 5.65 -21.45 7.82
CA LEU A 253 4.33 -22.02 8.14
C LEU A 253 4.43 -23.52 8.43
N GLY A 254 3.70 -23.99 9.45
CA GLY A 254 3.70 -25.39 9.88
C GLY A 254 3.29 -26.36 8.78
N LYS A 255 4.05 -27.45 8.59
CA LYS A 255 3.80 -28.46 7.55
C LYS A 255 2.41 -29.12 7.66
N PHE A 256 1.92 -29.31 8.88
CA PHE A 256 0.62 -29.95 9.15
C PHE A 256 -0.56 -29.05 8.75
N ASP A 257 -0.56 -27.79 9.19
CA ASP A 257 -1.68 -26.87 8.93
C ASP A 257 -1.64 -26.23 7.53
N TRP A 258 -0.46 -26.19 6.93
CA TRP A 258 -0.19 -25.54 5.64
C TRP A 258 0.52 -26.51 4.68
N PRO A 259 -0.20 -27.48 4.08
CA PRO A 259 0.37 -28.31 3.02
C PRO A 259 0.78 -27.47 1.79
N PRO A 260 1.69 -27.95 0.93
CA PRO A 260 2.25 -27.19 -0.19
C PRO A 260 1.22 -26.50 -1.10
N GLN A 261 0.10 -27.15 -1.39
CA GLN A 261 -0.97 -26.60 -2.22
C GLN A 261 -1.67 -25.42 -1.54
N LYS A 262 -1.84 -25.47 -0.21
CA LYS A 262 -2.43 -24.39 0.58
C LYS A 262 -1.47 -23.21 0.69
N VAL A 263 -0.17 -23.47 0.82
CA VAL A 263 0.88 -22.44 0.74
C VAL A 263 0.85 -21.73 -0.61
N LEU A 264 0.77 -22.49 -1.71
CA LEU A 264 0.66 -21.90 -3.04
C LEU A 264 -0.63 -21.09 -3.22
N ALA A 265 -1.77 -21.60 -2.78
CA ALA A 265 -3.03 -20.87 -2.83
C ALA A 265 -2.97 -19.56 -2.03
N LEU A 266 -2.30 -19.57 -0.87
CA LEU A 266 -2.05 -18.36 -0.09
C LEU A 266 -1.11 -17.40 -0.82
N TYR A 267 -0.04 -17.89 -1.45
CA TYR A 267 0.87 -17.04 -2.20
C TYR A 267 0.18 -16.37 -3.40
N ARG A 268 -0.64 -17.10 -4.14
CA ARG A 268 -1.36 -16.59 -5.33
C ARG A 268 -2.28 -15.41 -5.04
N LYS A 269 -2.82 -15.31 -3.81
CA LYS A 269 -3.63 -14.16 -3.40
C LYS A 269 -2.85 -12.84 -3.44
N ARG A 270 -1.52 -12.88 -3.56
CA ARG A 270 -0.63 -11.73 -3.75
C ARG A 270 -0.98 -10.89 -4.98
N GLY A 271 -1.56 -11.48 -6.04
CA GLY A 271 -2.03 -10.70 -7.20
C GLY A 271 -3.04 -9.60 -6.84
N SER A 272 -3.72 -9.70 -5.69
CA SER A 272 -4.59 -8.63 -5.18
C SER A 272 -3.80 -7.41 -4.69
N ALA A 273 -2.61 -7.60 -4.13
CA ALA A 273 -1.73 -6.51 -3.70
C ALA A 273 -1.23 -5.68 -4.89
N GLU A 274 -0.84 -6.35 -5.99
CA GLU A 274 -0.48 -5.66 -7.24
C GLU A 274 -1.62 -4.80 -7.78
N ALA A 275 -2.87 -5.30 -7.69
CA ALA A 275 -4.04 -4.54 -8.07
C ALA A 275 -4.27 -3.32 -7.15
N HIS A 276 -4.14 -3.48 -5.83
CA HIS A 276 -4.22 -2.36 -4.88
C HIS A 276 -3.13 -1.32 -5.13
N MET A 277 -1.90 -1.74 -5.44
CA MET A 277 -0.80 -0.85 -5.78
C MET A 277 -1.07 -0.09 -7.08
N GLY A 278 -1.63 -0.77 -8.09
CA GLY A 278 -2.10 -0.14 -9.32
C GLY A 278 -3.18 0.93 -9.06
N GLU A 279 -4.07 0.69 -8.09
CA GLU A 279 -5.07 1.68 -7.67
C GLU A 279 -4.44 2.89 -6.95
N VAL A 280 -3.44 2.69 -6.09
CA VAL A 280 -2.69 3.81 -5.47
C VAL A 280 -2.08 4.70 -6.56
N LYS A 281 -1.33 4.09 -7.49
CA LYS A 281 -0.68 4.82 -8.60
C LYS A 281 -1.70 5.57 -9.45
N SER A 282 -2.75 4.91 -9.91
CA SER A 282 -3.70 5.49 -10.87
C SER A 282 -4.66 6.51 -10.26
N ALA A 283 -5.06 6.35 -9.00
CA ALA A 283 -6.05 7.22 -8.38
C ALA A 283 -5.43 8.48 -7.78
N LEU A 284 -4.27 8.33 -7.12
CA LEU A 284 -3.60 9.42 -6.41
C LEU A 284 -2.52 10.10 -7.22
N ASP A 285 -1.89 9.39 -8.17
CA ASP A 285 -0.75 9.90 -8.93
C ASP A 285 0.32 10.43 -7.96
N VAL A 286 0.91 9.54 -7.17
CA VAL A 286 1.79 9.94 -6.05
C VAL A 286 3.03 10.64 -6.59
N HIS A 287 3.16 11.94 -6.26
CA HIS A 287 4.29 12.78 -6.65
C HIS A 287 5.11 13.18 -5.43
N LEU A 288 6.43 13.10 -5.58
CA LEU A 288 7.39 13.56 -4.58
C LEU A 288 8.16 14.75 -5.17
N SER A 289 7.83 15.95 -4.69
CA SER A 289 8.29 17.22 -5.28
C SER A 289 9.23 18.02 -4.37
N SER A 290 9.69 17.47 -3.24
CA SER A 290 10.59 18.22 -2.35
C SER A 290 11.95 18.41 -3.00
N THR A 291 12.29 19.67 -3.30
CA THR A 291 13.58 20.05 -3.85
C THR A 291 14.59 20.42 -2.77
N ASP A 292 15.87 20.34 -3.12
CA ASP A 292 16.95 20.88 -2.30
C ASP A 292 16.79 22.42 -2.20
N ARG A 293 16.36 22.92 -1.04
CA ARG A 293 16.16 24.37 -0.80
C ARG A 293 17.19 24.90 0.17
N GLY A 294 17.97 25.88 -0.27
CA GLY A 294 18.98 26.55 0.56
C GLY A 294 20.00 25.55 1.11
N ALA A 295 20.12 25.49 2.44
CA ALA A 295 21.04 24.57 3.15
C ALA A 295 20.39 23.23 3.56
N SER A 296 19.29 22.81 2.91
CA SER A 296 18.64 21.52 3.22
C SER A 296 19.60 20.36 2.98
N THR A 297 19.67 19.43 3.93
CA THR A 297 20.40 18.17 3.76
C THR A 297 19.58 17.17 2.94
N VAL A 298 20.23 16.09 2.48
CA VAL A 298 19.53 14.97 1.83
C VAL A 298 18.47 14.38 2.75
N GLN A 299 18.78 14.26 4.04
CA GLN A 299 17.88 13.74 5.07
C GLN A 299 16.64 14.63 5.22
N ASP A 300 16.80 15.96 5.20
CA ASP A 300 15.66 16.89 5.28
C ASP A 300 14.72 16.75 4.08
N VAL A 301 15.28 16.55 2.89
CA VAL A 301 14.50 16.37 1.66
C VAL A 301 13.77 15.03 1.67
N MET A 302 14.45 13.96 2.04
CA MET A 302 13.84 12.64 2.20
C MET A 302 12.75 12.65 3.27
N ALA A 303 12.96 13.30 4.41
CA ALA A 303 11.95 13.40 5.46
C ALA A 303 10.68 14.12 5.00
N ARG A 304 10.79 15.22 4.25
CA ARG A 304 9.63 15.91 3.65
C ARG A 304 8.90 15.04 2.62
N ASN A 305 9.66 14.29 1.81
CA ASN A 305 9.09 13.35 0.83
C ASN A 305 8.46 12.12 1.51
N GLU A 306 8.98 11.65 2.65
CA GLU A 306 8.37 10.60 3.48
C GLU A 306 7.00 11.07 4.00
N VAL A 307 6.92 12.28 4.56
CA VAL A 307 5.64 12.87 4.95
C VAL A 307 4.67 12.97 3.77
N SER A 308 5.14 13.38 2.59
CA SER A 308 4.31 13.49 1.39
C SER A 308 3.77 12.13 0.93
N LEU A 309 4.60 11.08 1.00
CA LEU A 309 4.21 9.70 0.76
C LEU A 309 3.12 9.27 1.75
N LEU A 310 3.34 9.47 3.05
CA LEU A 310 2.39 9.07 4.09
C LEU A 310 1.07 9.82 4.00
N LEU A 311 1.09 11.12 3.71
CA LEU A 311 -0.13 11.91 3.46
C LEU A 311 -0.90 11.39 2.23
N SER A 312 -0.19 10.97 1.19
CA SER A 312 -0.80 10.32 0.02
C SER A 312 -1.47 8.99 0.42
N LEU A 313 -0.82 8.17 1.26
CA LEU A 313 -1.42 6.95 1.79
C LEU A 313 -2.62 7.24 2.71
N CYS A 314 -2.59 8.31 3.50
CA CYS A 314 -3.76 8.74 4.29
C CYS A 314 -4.92 9.14 3.37
N ALA A 315 -4.66 9.88 2.28
CA ALA A 315 -5.66 10.21 1.28
C ALA A 315 -6.23 8.96 0.60
N TYR A 316 -5.38 7.97 0.29
CA TYR A 316 -5.81 6.65 -0.18
C TYR A 316 -6.77 6.02 0.82
N GLN A 317 -6.42 5.99 2.10
CA GLN A 317 -7.22 5.33 3.13
C GLN A 317 -8.61 5.96 3.29
N VAL A 318 -8.71 7.30 3.24
CA VAL A 318 -10.00 8.00 3.25
C VAL A 318 -10.82 7.64 2.02
N LEU A 319 -10.22 7.68 0.82
CA LEU A 319 -10.90 7.36 -0.43
C LEU A 319 -11.34 5.89 -0.47
N HIS A 320 -10.50 4.98 0.03
CA HIS A 320 -10.75 3.56 0.16
C HIS A 320 -11.89 3.26 1.14
N GLY A 321 -11.96 3.99 2.26
CA GLY A 321 -13.09 3.91 3.19
C GLY A 321 -14.44 4.22 2.50
N LEU A 322 -14.49 5.31 1.73
CA LEU A 322 -15.66 5.67 0.93
C LEU A 322 -15.95 4.65 -0.18
N ARG A 323 -14.92 4.12 -0.84
CA ARG A 323 -15.03 3.04 -1.84
C ARG A 323 -15.70 1.81 -1.22
N CYS A 324 -15.18 1.31 -0.10
CA CYS A 324 -15.74 0.15 0.60
C CYS A 324 -17.19 0.38 1.02
N LEU A 325 -17.52 1.60 1.46
CA LEU A 325 -18.88 1.96 1.81
C LEU A 325 -19.81 1.85 0.59
N LEU A 326 -19.42 2.41 -0.57
CA LEU A 326 -20.21 2.30 -1.80
C LEU A 326 -20.32 0.88 -2.33
N VAL A 327 -19.24 0.09 -2.29
CA VAL A 327 -19.29 -1.34 -2.66
C VAL A 327 -20.37 -2.05 -1.87
N ARG A 328 -20.46 -1.79 -0.56
CA ARG A 328 -21.46 -2.41 0.31
C ARG A 328 -22.88 -1.92 0.05
N GLN A 329 -23.06 -0.64 -0.21
CA GLN A 329 -24.39 -0.07 -0.49
C GLN A 329 -24.91 -0.48 -1.88
N THR A 330 -24.03 -0.54 -2.88
CA THR A 330 -24.39 -0.81 -4.27
C THR A 330 -24.31 -2.29 -4.64
N ARG A 331 -23.57 -3.10 -3.86
CA ARG A 331 -23.21 -4.49 -4.18
C ARG A 331 -22.49 -4.64 -5.52
N GLN A 332 -21.80 -3.59 -5.97
CA GLN A 332 -21.02 -3.55 -7.20
C GLN A 332 -19.54 -3.33 -6.90
N GLY A 333 -18.66 -3.79 -7.80
CA GLY A 333 -17.24 -3.46 -7.75
C GLY A 333 -17.00 -1.98 -8.07
N TRP A 334 -16.12 -1.35 -7.28
CA TRP A 334 -15.69 0.03 -7.45
C TRP A 334 -14.18 0.10 -7.43
N SER A 335 -13.59 0.77 -8.42
CA SER A 335 -12.19 1.22 -8.37
C SER A 335 -12.11 2.62 -7.75
N LEU A 336 -10.95 2.97 -7.21
CA LEU A 336 -10.69 4.33 -6.70
C LEU A 336 -10.82 5.38 -7.80
N MET A 337 -10.43 5.08 -9.04
CA MET A 337 -10.59 6.00 -10.18
C MET A 337 -12.08 6.27 -10.47
N ARG A 338 -12.93 5.23 -10.44
CA ARG A 338 -14.38 5.40 -10.58
C ARG A 338 -14.97 6.23 -9.44
N MET A 339 -14.49 6.03 -8.21
CA MET A 339 -14.84 6.86 -7.05
C MET A 339 -14.48 8.34 -7.29
N ARG A 340 -13.25 8.60 -7.74
CA ARG A 340 -12.77 9.96 -8.04
C ARG A 340 -13.60 10.63 -9.13
N GLU A 341 -13.78 9.98 -10.27
CA GLU A 341 -14.42 10.59 -11.44
C GLU A 341 -15.96 10.66 -11.35
N GLN A 342 -16.62 9.70 -10.68
CA GLN A 342 -18.10 9.67 -10.61
C GLN A 342 -18.69 10.23 -9.31
N VAL A 343 -17.90 10.36 -8.24
CA VAL A 343 -18.40 10.81 -6.94
C VAL A 343 -17.76 12.14 -6.55
N LEU A 344 -16.43 12.25 -6.63
CA LEU A 344 -15.73 13.45 -6.17
C LEU A 344 -15.66 14.55 -7.24
N LYS A 345 -15.53 14.18 -8.52
CA LYS A 345 -15.43 15.12 -9.64
C LYS A 345 -16.82 15.49 -10.16
N VAL A 346 -17.62 16.13 -9.30
CA VAL A 346 -18.93 16.66 -9.67
C VAL A 346 -18.94 18.17 -9.50
N ALA A 347 -19.62 18.86 -10.42
CA ALA A 347 -19.83 20.30 -10.31
C ALA A 347 -20.69 20.61 -9.08
N ALA A 348 -20.37 21.70 -8.39
CA ALA A 348 -21.15 22.18 -7.26
C ALA A 348 -21.31 23.70 -7.32
N THR A 349 -22.46 24.20 -6.87
CA THR A 349 -22.67 25.63 -6.60
C THR A 349 -22.92 25.84 -5.11
N LEU A 350 -22.61 27.04 -4.61
CA LEU A 350 -22.81 27.36 -3.21
C LEU A 350 -23.82 28.49 -3.08
N SER A 351 -24.76 28.34 -2.16
CA SER A 351 -25.68 29.40 -1.77
C SER A 351 -25.49 29.76 -0.30
N LEU A 352 -25.43 31.06 -0.03
CA LEU A 352 -25.36 31.66 1.29
C LEU A 352 -26.69 32.29 1.65
N HIS A 353 -27.35 31.77 2.68
CA HIS A 353 -28.61 32.35 3.17
C HIS A 353 -28.68 32.25 4.70
N ALA A 354 -29.01 33.36 5.38
CA ALA A 354 -29.18 33.41 6.84
C ALA A 354 -28.03 32.72 7.63
N ARG A 355 -26.76 32.99 7.26
CA ARG A 355 -25.54 32.39 7.84
C ARG A 355 -25.42 30.87 7.67
N ARG A 356 -26.26 30.25 6.84
CA ARG A 356 -26.16 28.86 6.42
C ARG A 356 -25.50 28.79 5.05
N ILE A 357 -24.51 27.91 4.93
CA ILE A 357 -23.88 27.57 3.67
C ILE A 357 -24.52 26.28 3.17
N THR A 358 -24.99 26.28 1.92
CA THR A 358 -25.54 25.09 1.27
C THR A 358 -24.74 24.82 0.00
N VAL A 359 -24.20 23.61 -0.11
CA VAL A 359 -23.52 23.12 -1.30
C VAL A 359 -24.52 22.34 -2.13
N HIS A 360 -24.84 22.83 -3.32
CA HIS A 360 -25.70 22.18 -4.29
C HIS A 360 -24.83 21.41 -5.25
N LEU A 361 -24.93 20.09 -5.24
CA LEU A 361 -24.24 19.25 -6.20
C LEU A 361 -25.06 19.20 -7.50
N GLY A 362 -24.39 19.25 -8.65
CA GLY A 362 -25.06 19.13 -9.94
C GLY A 362 -25.64 17.73 -10.17
N ASP A 363 -26.57 17.61 -11.11
CA ASP A 363 -27.39 16.41 -11.37
C ASP A 363 -26.60 15.09 -11.47
N ALA A 364 -25.34 15.14 -11.94
CA ALA A 364 -24.47 13.97 -11.98
C ALA A 364 -24.23 13.32 -10.60
N ALA A 365 -24.29 14.10 -9.50
CA ALA A 365 -24.14 13.61 -8.14
C ALA A 365 -25.31 12.74 -7.67
N ASP A 366 -26.54 12.98 -8.17
CA ASP A 366 -27.76 12.27 -7.74
C ASP A 366 -27.66 10.76 -7.93
N LYS A 367 -26.80 10.33 -8.84
CA LYS A 367 -26.54 8.92 -9.09
C LYS A 367 -25.95 8.20 -7.87
N TRP A 368 -25.02 8.83 -7.14
CA TRP A 368 -24.21 8.13 -6.13
C TRP A 368 -24.18 8.81 -4.76
N TRP A 369 -24.28 10.14 -4.69
CA TRP A 369 -24.25 10.87 -3.42
C TRP A 369 -25.38 10.48 -2.47
N PRO A 370 -26.65 10.31 -2.89
CA PRO A 370 -27.70 9.86 -1.98
C PRO A 370 -27.39 8.50 -1.33
N THR A 371 -26.81 7.58 -2.10
CA THR A 371 -26.38 6.26 -1.61
C THR A 371 -25.20 6.36 -0.65
N LEU A 372 -24.22 7.21 -0.97
CA LEU A 372 -23.07 7.47 -0.11
C LEU A 372 -23.49 8.07 1.23
N LEU A 373 -24.30 9.14 1.19
CA LEU A 373 -24.79 9.86 2.38
C LEU A 373 -25.59 8.95 3.32
N LYS A 374 -26.44 8.07 2.77
CA LYS A 374 -27.15 7.03 3.56
C LYS A 374 -26.19 6.05 4.24
N GLY A 375 -25.00 5.84 3.67
CA GLY A 375 -23.99 4.96 4.21
C GLY A 375 -23.08 5.59 5.25
N LEU A 376 -22.85 6.91 5.20
CA LEU A 376 -21.89 7.61 6.07
C LEU A 376 -22.07 7.32 7.57
N PRO A 377 -23.29 7.21 8.14
CA PRO A 377 -23.46 6.88 9.56
C PRO A 377 -22.85 5.54 9.99
N ARG A 378 -22.52 4.64 9.04
CA ARG A 378 -21.81 3.37 9.34
C ARG A 378 -20.31 3.56 9.54
N LEU A 379 -19.76 4.68 9.08
CA LEU A 379 -18.40 5.09 9.40
C LEU A 379 -18.48 5.85 10.72
N THR A 380 -18.10 5.20 11.83
CA THR A 380 -18.15 5.85 13.15
C THR A 380 -17.15 7.01 13.21
N ALA A 381 -17.23 7.88 14.21
CA ALA A 381 -16.18 8.87 14.40
C ALA A 381 -14.82 8.16 14.65
N LEU A 382 -13.75 8.74 14.12
CA LEU A 382 -12.39 8.32 14.45
C LEU A 382 -12.10 8.79 15.88
N ALA A 383 -11.97 7.85 16.81
CA ALA A 383 -11.78 8.11 18.24
C ALA A 383 -10.30 8.35 18.59
#